data_AF-A0A0E3WUE7-F1
#
_entry.id   AF-A0A0E3WUE7-F1
#
_cell.length_a   1.000
_cell.length_b   1.000
_cell.length_c   1.000
_cell.angle_alpha   90.00
_cell.angle_beta   90.00
_cell.angle_gamma   90.00
#
_symmetry.space_group_name_H-M   'P 1'
#
loop_
_entity.id
_entity.type
_entity.pdbx_description
1 polymer ?
#
loop_
_entity_poly.entity_id
_entity_poly.type
_entity_poly.pdbx_seq_one_letter_code
_entity_poly.pdbx_strand_id
1 'polypeptide(L)' 'MAFIFAVTKCANKIEEFRYRFLDGEVVLYESIDTSFTYLDKEAELFKVVNVPMQDMLRSLYNWQP' A
#
# COMPACT_ATOMS: atom_id res chain seq x y z
N MET A 1 -8.19 1.52 7.76
CA MET A 1 -7.52 0.26 7.33
C MET A 1 -8.35 -0.59 6.38
N ALA A 2 -9.64 -0.87 6.63
CA ALA A 2 -10.44 -1.73 5.74
C ALA A 2 -10.47 -1.29 4.27
N PHE A 3 -10.71 0.00 4.00
CA PHE A 3 -10.73 0.53 2.63
C PHE A 3 -9.35 0.48 1.95
N ILE A 4 -8.29 0.87 2.67
CA ILE A 4 -6.89 0.78 2.21
C ILE A 4 -6.56 -0.67 1.81
N PHE A 5 -6.86 -1.64 2.68
CA PHE A 5 -6.68 -3.05 2.39
C PHE A 5 -7.45 -3.51 1.15
N ALA A 6 -8.75 -3.16 1.06
CA ALA A 6 -9.60 -3.58 -0.05
C ALA A 6 -9.09 -3.03 -1.39
N VAL A 7 -8.75 -1.74 -1.45
CA VAL A 7 -8.22 -1.10 -2.66
C VAL A 7 -6.90 -1.73 -3.07
N THR A 8 -5.94 -1.89 -2.15
CA THR A 8 -4.65 -2.50 -2.48
C THR A 8 -4.79 -3.99 -2.86
N LYS A 9 -5.68 -4.75 -2.22
CA LYS A 9 -5.94 -6.16 -2.58
C LYS A 9 -6.59 -6.27 -3.96
N CYS A 10 -7.48 -5.35 -4.32
CA CYS A 10 -8.04 -5.29 -5.67
C CYS A 10 -6.99 -4.89 -6.70
N ALA A 11 -6.14 -3.91 -6.39
CA ALA A 11 -5.10 -3.45 -7.31
C ALA A 11 -4.08 -4.56 -7.61
N ASN A 12 -3.71 -5.37 -6.61
CA ASN A 12 -2.84 -6.53 -6.80
C ASN A 12 -3.40 -7.61 -7.75
N LYS A 13 -4.72 -7.63 -8.00
CA LYS A 13 -5.37 -8.58 -8.93
C LYS A 13 -5.38 -8.09 -10.37
N ILE A 14 -4.99 -6.84 -10.61
CA ILE A 14 -5.01 -6.19 -11.92
C ILE A 14 -3.55 -6.00 -12.32
N GLU A 15 -3.14 -6.64 -13.42
CA GLU A 15 -1.75 -6.67 -13.85
C GLU A 15 -1.20 -5.27 -14.13
N GLU A 16 -2.03 -4.43 -14.75
CA GLU A 16 -1.72 -3.06 -15.17
C GLU A 16 -1.28 -2.17 -13.99
N PHE A 17 -1.76 -2.45 -12.78
CA PHE A 17 -1.38 -1.68 -11.59
C PHE A 17 -0.02 -2.09 -11.00
N ARG A 18 0.54 -3.22 -11.42
CA ARG A 18 1.83 -3.76 -10.93
C ARG A 18 3.02 -3.41 -11.83
N TYR A 19 2.81 -2.78 -12.98
CA TYR A 19 3.93 -2.32 -13.83
C TYR A 19 4.65 -1.11 -13.23
N ARG A 20 5.98 -1.10 -13.33
CA ARG A 20 6.86 0.01 -12.92
C ARG A 20 7.98 0.20 -13.94
N PHE A 21 8.62 1.36 -13.91
CA PHE A 21 9.91 1.58 -14.57
C PHE A 21 11.03 1.31 -13.58
N LEU A 22 11.96 0.43 -13.92
CA LEU A 22 13.18 0.17 -13.16
C LEU A 22 14.36 0.32 -14.12
N ASP A 23 15.24 1.28 -13.85
CA ASP A 23 16.40 1.60 -14.70
C ASP A 23 16.04 1.84 -16.18
N GLY A 24 14.87 2.44 -16.43
CA GLY A 24 14.36 2.74 -17.77
C GLY A 24 13.58 1.60 -18.44
N GLU A 25 13.59 0.40 -17.86
CA GLU A 25 12.89 -0.77 -18.37
C GLU A 25 11.52 -0.96 -17.71
N VAL A 26 10.55 -1.45 -18.48
CA VAL A 26 9.22 -1.80 -17.97
C VAL A 26 9.28 -3.17 -17.29
N VAL A 27 8.95 -3.22 -16.00
CA VAL A 27 8.95 -4.44 -15.20
C VAL A 27 7.58 -4.68 -14.56
N LEU A 28 7.18 -5.95 -14.47
CA LEU A 28 5.96 -6.39 -13.80
C LEU A 28 6.31 -6.91 -12.40
N TYR A 29 5.80 -6.26 -11.36
CA TYR A 29 6.00 -6.73 -9.99
C TYR A 29 5.04 -7.87 -9.64
N GLU A 30 5.49 -8.81 -8.80
CA GLU A 30 4.63 -9.89 -8.30
C GLU A 30 3.51 -9.34 -7.41
N SER A 31 3.81 -8.34 -6.59
CA SER A 31 2.83 -7.66 -5.75
C SER A 31 3.20 -6.20 -5.54
N ILE A 32 2.22 -5.41 -5.12
CA ILE A 32 2.40 -4.03 -4.67
C ILE A 32 1.99 -3.91 -3.21
N ASP A 33 2.81 -3.18 -2.46
CA ASP A 33 2.56 -2.82 -1.07
C ASP A 33 1.47 -1.76 -0.93
N THR A 34 1.07 -1.48 0.31
CA THR A 34 0.08 -0.43 0.59
C THR A 34 0.73 0.80 1.18
N SER A 35 0.38 1.95 0.64
CA SER A 35 0.82 3.26 1.14
C SER A 35 -0.39 4.15 1.38
N PHE A 36 -0.40 4.87 2.50
CA PHE A 36 -1.49 5.79 2.86
C PHE A 36 -1.00 6.95 3.72
N THR A 37 -1.77 8.03 3.72
CA THR A 37 -1.52 9.20 4.57
C THR A 37 -2.18 9.02 5.92
N TYR A 38 -1.48 9.38 6.99
CA TYR A 38 -2.01 9.47 8.34
C TYR A 38 -1.87 10.91 8.85
N LEU A 39 -2.98 11.55 9.21
CA LEU A 39 -2.97 12.90 9.78
C LEU A 39 -2.72 12.81 11.28
N ASP A 40 -1.61 13.39 11.73
CA ASP A 40 -1.31 13.61 13.14
C ASP A 40 -2.11 14.82 13.62
N LYS A 41 -3.15 14.56 14.42
CA LYS A 41 -4.11 15.60 14.82
C LYS A 41 -3.53 16.64 15.78
N GLU A 42 -2.44 16.32 16.47
CA GLU A 42 -1.80 17.26 17.40
C GLU A 42 -0.83 18.17 16.66
N ALA A 43 -0.11 17.62 15.68
CA ALA A 43 0.87 18.37 14.89
C ALA A 43 0.28 19.07 13.65
N GLU A 44 -0.96 18.75 13.26
CA GLU A 44 -1.59 19.17 12.00
C GLU A 44 -0.76 18.82 10.74
N LEU A 45 0.10 17.81 10.84
CA LEU A 45 0.96 17.30 9.78
C LEU A 45 0.55 15.89 9.38
N PHE A 46 0.73 15.53 8.11
CA PHE A 46 0.51 14.15 7.66
C PHE A 46 1.83 13.37 7.53
N LYS A 47 1.75 12.08 7.82
CA LYS A 47 2.82 11.10 7.59
C LYS A 47 2.45 10.24 6.39
N VAL A 48 3.43 9.91 5.55
CA VAL A 48 3.29 8.87 4.53
C VAL A 48 3.74 7.55 5.14
N VAL A 49 2.82 6.62 5.24
CA VAL A 49 3.06 5.30 5.82
C VAL A 49 3.13 4.28 4.69
N ASN A 50 4.19 3.47 4.66
CA ASN A 50 4.37 2.37 3.72
C ASN A 50 4.41 1.06 4.49
N VAL A 51 3.57 0.10 4.10
CA VAL A 51 3.44 -1.19 4.79
C VAL A 51 3.40 -2.32 3.76
N PRO A 52 4.13 -3.43 3.98
CA PRO A 52 4.02 -4.60 3.13
C PRO A 52 2.58 -5.08 2.99
N MET A 53 2.13 -5.39 1.78
CA MET A 53 0.76 -5.87 1.58
C MET A 53 0.55 -7.20 2.33
N GLN A 54 -0.58 -7.30 3.02
CA GLN A 54 -0.92 -8.46 3.85
C GLN A 54 -2.01 -9.32 3.19
N ASP A 55 -2.08 -10.60 3.56
CA ASP A 55 -3.15 -11.48 3.08
C ASP A 55 -4.47 -11.29 3.80
N MET A 56 -4.41 -10.90 5.07
CA MET A 56 -5.59 -10.69 5.91
C MET A 56 -5.64 -9.24 6.41
N LEU A 57 -6.85 -8.66 6.43
CA LEU A 57 -7.09 -7.33 7.00
C LEU A 57 -6.60 -7.23 8.45
N ARG A 58 -6.74 -8.32 9.22
CA ARG A 58 -6.28 -8.38 10.61
C ARG A 58 -4.78 -8.11 10.74
N SER A 59 -3.98 -8.64 9.83
CA SER A 59 -2.53 -8.44 9.84
C SER A 59 -2.17 -6.97 9.58
N LEU A 60 -2.86 -6.31 8.63
CA LEU A 60 -2.65 -4.88 8.37
C LEU A 60 -3.13 -4.01 9.53
N TYR A 61 -4.21 -4.40 10.22
CA TYR A 61 -4.74 -3.66 11.37
C TYR A 61 -3.81 -3.68 12.58
N ASN A 62 -3.10 -4.80 12.78
CA ASN A 62 -2.17 -4.97 13.90
C ASN A 62 -0.80 -4.34 13.66
N TRP A 63 -0.55 -3.81 12.46
CA TRP A 63 0.68 -3.10 12.17
C TRP A 63 0.69 -1.77 12.95
N GLN A 64 1.77 -1.54 13.70
CA GLN A 64 2.00 -0.29 14.42
C GLN A 64 3.20 0.43 13.80
N PRO A 65 3.10 1.76 13.53
CA PRO A 65 4.21 2.57 13.06
C PRO A 65 5.30 2.79 14.10
#